data_AF-A0A2S2NUC4-F1
#
_entry.id   AF-A0A2S2NUC4-F1
#
_cell.length_a   1.000
_cell.length_b   1.000
_cell.length_c   1.000
_cell.angle_alpha   90.00
_cell.angle_beta   90.00
_cell.angle_gamma   90.00
#
_symmetry.space_group_name_H-M   'P 1'
#
loop_
_entity.id
_entity.type
_entity.pdbx_description
1 polymer ?
#
loop_
_entity_poly.entity_id
_entity_poly.type
_entity_poly.pdbx_seq_one_letter_code
_entity_poly.pdbx_strand_id
1 'polypeptide(L)'
;QYRSLENIIDNLDTKKYQVPENWPFKEARRLFIEPEIRDPETIDLKWMDPDEEGLVKFLCGDRGFNEDRVRNGAKKLIKARSGTTQGRLDSFFTFSSTPNKRKAEEAKAAAEASKKAEEAKAAAEASKKA
;
A
#
# COMPACT_ATOMS: atom_id res chain seq x y z
N GLN A 1 18.63 -12.14 17.31
CA GLN A 1 19.33 -13.43 17.36
C GLN A 1 19.65 -13.87 15.92
N TYR A 2 20.85 -14.41 15.69
CA TYR A 2 21.48 -14.98 14.47
C TYR A 2 21.57 -14.16 13.16
N ARG A 3 20.59 -13.33 12.78
CA ARG A 3 20.61 -12.38 11.62
C ARG A 3 20.93 -12.94 10.21
N SER A 4 21.43 -14.17 10.08
CA SER A 4 21.78 -14.82 8.83
C SER A 4 21.39 -16.30 8.85
N LEU A 5 21.03 -16.86 7.70
CA LEU A 5 20.63 -18.28 7.56
C LEU A 5 21.79 -19.23 7.90
N GLU A 6 23.03 -18.82 7.63
CA GLU A 6 24.25 -19.56 7.96
C GLU A 6 24.37 -19.74 9.47
N ASN A 7 24.25 -18.65 10.23
CA ASN A 7 24.33 -18.69 11.70
C ASN A 7 23.16 -19.47 12.32
N ILE A 8 21.99 -19.48 11.64
CA ILE A 8 20.85 -20.27 12.10
C ILE A 8 21.15 -21.75 11.93
N ILE A 9 21.64 -22.19 10.77
CA ILE A 9 21.97 -23.60 10.50
C ILE A 9 23.03 -24.11 11.48
N ASP A 10 24.05 -23.30 11.80
CA ASP A 10 25.12 -23.67 12.74
C ASP A 10 24.64 -23.80 14.21
N ASN A 11 23.56 -23.10 14.57
CA ASN A 11 22.97 -23.12 15.92
C ASN A 11 21.65 -23.91 15.98
N LEU A 12 21.27 -24.60 14.89
CA LEU A 12 20.02 -25.33 14.79
C LEU A 12 20.17 -26.73 15.37
N ASP A 13 19.16 -27.18 16.13
CA ASP A 13 19.02 -28.60 16.46
C ASP A 13 18.58 -29.40 15.23
N THR A 14 19.55 -29.97 14.53
CA THR A 14 19.37 -30.76 13.30
C THR A 14 18.53 -32.03 13.50
N LYS A 15 18.30 -32.46 14.74
CA LYS A 15 17.43 -33.61 15.05
C LYS A 15 15.94 -33.24 15.03
N LYS A 16 15.61 -31.99 15.39
CA LYS A 16 14.25 -31.48 15.40
C LYS A 16 13.87 -30.77 14.11
N TYR A 17 14.85 -30.12 13.46
CA TYR A 17 14.64 -29.37 12.22
C TYR A 17 15.62 -29.85 11.15
N GLN A 18 15.13 -30.69 10.25
CA GLN A 18 15.93 -31.17 9.13
C GLN A 18 15.96 -30.12 8.02
N VAL A 19 17.17 -29.71 7.66
CA VAL A 19 17.41 -28.84 6.51
C VAL A 19 17.59 -29.72 5.28
N PRO A 20 16.95 -29.40 4.13
CA PRO A 20 17.16 -30.15 2.89
C PRO A 20 18.65 -30.14 2.47
N GLU A 21 19.14 -31.29 2.01
CA GLU A 21 20.56 -31.51 1.68
C GLU A 21 21.05 -30.57 0.55
N ASN A 22 20.18 -30.20 -0.37
CA ASN A 22 20.49 -29.28 -1.47
C ASN A 22 19.58 -28.04 -1.40
N TRP A 23 19.63 -27.31 -0.29
CA TRP A 23 18.87 -26.07 -0.14
C TRP A 23 19.63 -24.88 -0.75
N PRO A 24 19.18 -24.29 -1.88
CA PRO A 24 19.90 -23.22 -2.58
C PRO A 24 19.66 -21.84 -1.92
N PHE A 25 19.77 -21.74 -0.59
CA PHE A 25 19.48 -20.51 0.13
C PHE A 25 20.45 -19.37 -0.21
N LYS A 26 21.71 -19.71 -0.57
CA LYS A 26 22.72 -18.74 -0.99
C LYS A 26 22.40 -18.14 -2.36
N GLU A 27 21.97 -18.98 -3.29
CA GLU A 27 21.58 -18.58 -4.64
C GLU A 27 20.28 -17.77 -4.62
N ALA A 28 19.29 -18.23 -3.84
CA ALA A 28 18.05 -17.48 -3.64
C ALA A 28 18.31 -16.12 -2.99
N ARG A 29 19.20 -16.04 -1.99
CA ARG A 29 19.60 -14.76 -1.39
C ARG A 29 20.23 -13.83 -2.42
N ARG A 30 21.11 -14.36 -3.28
CA ARG A 30 21.71 -13.58 -4.37
C ARG A 30 20.64 -13.07 -5.34
N LEU A 31 19.65 -13.89 -5.70
CA LEU A 31 18.55 -13.46 -6.57
C LEU A 31 17.72 -12.31 -5.96
N PHE A 32 17.53 -12.30 -4.64
CA PHE A 32 16.80 -11.21 -3.97
C PHE A 32 17.63 -9.93 -3.80
N ILE A 33 18.95 -10.03 -3.63
CA ILE A 33 19.85 -8.87 -3.45
C ILE A 33 20.26 -8.29 -4.81
N GLU A 34 20.58 -9.16 -5.75
CA GLU A 34 21.04 -8.85 -7.11
C GLU A 34 20.10 -9.50 -8.13
N PRO A 35 18.82 -9.08 -8.20
CA PRO A 35 17.96 -9.51 -9.28
C PRO A 35 18.50 -8.94 -10.61
N GLU A 36 18.30 -9.69 -11.69
CA GLU A 36 18.51 -9.17 -13.03
C GLU A 36 17.44 -8.13 -13.31
N ILE A 37 17.80 -6.85 -13.16
CA ILE A 37 16.95 -5.72 -13.46
C ILE A 37 17.46 -5.01 -14.70
N ARG A 38 16.52 -4.53 -15.52
CA ARG A 38 16.86 -3.60 -16.58
C ARG A 38 17.32 -2.29 -15.95
N ASP A 39 18.36 -1.69 -16.52
CA ASP A 39 18.88 -0.41 -16.05
C ASP A 39 17.76 0.66 -16.07
N PRO A 40 17.37 1.21 -14.91
CA PRO A 40 16.29 2.17 -14.81
C PRO A 40 16.54 3.43 -15.65
N GLU A 41 17.79 3.82 -15.88
CA GLU A 41 18.13 5.02 -16.67
C GLU A 41 17.84 4.85 -18.16
N THR A 42 17.82 3.59 -18.65
CA THR A 42 17.50 3.29 -20.04
C THR A 42 16.00 3.25 -20.35
N ILE A 43 15.15 3.34 -19.31
CA ILE A 43 13.70 3.18 -19.46
C ILE A 43 13.03 4.55 -19.53
N ASP A 44 12.77 5.01 -20.76
CA ASP A 44 11.95 6.20 -21.02
C ASP A 44 10.46 5.82 -20.98
N LEU A 45 9.81 6.03 -19.83
CA LEU A 45 8.39 5.80 -19.65
C LEU A 45 7.60 7.02 -20.13
N LYS A 46 6.97 6.91 -21.30
CA LYS A 46 6.07 7.93 -21.85
C LYS A 46 4.64 7.41 -21.91
N TRP A 47 3.75 8.07 -21.17
CA TRP A 47 2.31 7.83 -21.26
C TRP A 47 1.74 8.64 -22.42
N MET A 48 1.45 7.96 -23.53
CA MET A 48 0.84 8.56 -24.71
C MET A 48 -0.69 8.44 -24.68
N ASP A 49 -1.34 9.23 -25.52
CA ASP A 49 -2.79 9.21 -25.69
C ASP A 49 -3.22 7.86 -26.27
N PRO A 50 -4.28 7.25 -25.72
CA PRO A 50 -4.78 5.99 -26.24
C PRO A 50 -5.36 6.18 -27.64
N ASP A 51 -5.00 5.30 -28.57
CA ASP A 51 -5.58 5.24 -29.92
C ASP A 51 -6.97 4.60 -29.88
N GLU A 52 -8.02 5.41 -30.01
CA GLU A 52 -9.41 4.93 -29.96
C GLU A 52 -9.76 4.01 -31.14
N GLU A 53 -9.27 4.32 -32.35
CA GLU A 53 -9.60 3.54 -33.55
C GLU A 53 -8.85 2.21 -33.57
N GLY A 54 -7.57 2.22 -33.19
CA GLY A 54 -6.77 1.01 -33.03
C GLY A 54 -7.34 0.08 -31.95
N LEU A 55 -7.81 0.63 -30.83
CA LEU A 55 -8.39 -0.14 -29.74
C LEU A 55 -9.73 -0.79 -30.14
N VAL A 56 -10.59 -0.06 -30.85
CA VAL A 56 -11.85 -0.58 -31.38
C VAL A 56 -11.60 -1.67 -32.42
N LYS A 57 -10.66 -1.45 -33.35
CA LYS A 57 -10.30 -2.42 -34.39
C LYS A 57 -9.79 -3.74 -33.78
N PHE A 58 -8.88 -3.67 -32.82
CA PHE A 58 -8.31 -4.86 -32.19
C PHE A 58 -9.31 -5.61 -31.30
N LEU A 59 -10.06 -4.89 -30.44
CA LEU A 59 -10.96 -5.53 -29.49
C LEU A 59 -12.30 -5.94 -30.12
N CYS A 60 -12.88 -5.12 -30.99
CA CYS A 60 -14.20 -5.40 -31.57
C CYS A 60 -14.08 -6.23 -32.85
N GLY A 61 -13.02 -6.01 -33.64
CA GLY A 61 -12.74 -6.80 -34.84
C GLY A 61 -12.28 -8.22 -34.52
N ASP A 62 -11.16 -8.35 -33.80
CA ASP A 62 -10.51 -9.66 -33.64
C ASP A 62 -11.01 -10.45 -32.42
N ARG A 63 -11.56 -9.76 -31.41
CA ARG A 63 -11.93 -10.39 -30.13
C ARG A 63 -13.43 -10.33 -29.81
N GLY A 64 -14.25 -9.79 -30.70
CA GLY A 64 -15.72 -9.80 -30.60
C GLY A 64 -16.28 -9.01 -29.42
N PHE A 65 -15.54 -8.03 -28.88
CA PHE A 65 -16.06 -7.16 -27.83
C PHE A 65 -17.12 -6.19 -28.38
N ASN A 66 -18.01 -5.76 -27.49
CA ASN A 66 -19.03 -4.77 -27.83
C ASN A 66 -18.40 -3.39 -28.05
N GLU A 67 -18.58 -2.84 -29.25
CA GLU A 67 -17.98 -1.58 -29.68
C GLU A 67 -18.36 -0.37 -28.82
N ASP A 68 -19.63 -0.25 -28.43
CA ASP A 68 -20.09 0.83 -27.58
C ASP A 68 -19.39 0.81 -26.22
N ARG A 69 -19.13 -0.39 -25.67
CA ARG A 69 -18.39 -0.53 -24.40
C ARG A 69 -16.93 -0.14 -24.56
N VAL A 70 -16.29 -0.54 -25.65
CA VAL A 70 -14.87 -0.22 -25.91
C VAL A 70 -14.69 1.29 -26.13
N ARG A 71 -15.52 1.93 -26.96
CA ARG A 71 -15.50 3.39 -27.17
C ARG A 71 -15.75 4.16 -25.88
N ASN A 72 -16.71 3.73 -25.07
CA ASN A 72 -16.98 4.36 -23.78
C ASN A 72 -15.83 4.17 -22.77
N GLY A 73 -15.13 3.03 -22.81
CA GLY A 73 -13.93 2.77 -22.03
C GLY A 73 -12.76 3.68 -22.42
N ALA A 74 -12.51 3.82 -23.73
CA ALA A 74 -11.47 4.70 -24.27
C ALA A 74 -11.70 6.17 -23.86
N LYS A 75 -12.94 6.67 -23.98
CA LYS A 75 -13.31 8.02 -23.53
C LYS A 75 -13.08 8.24 -22.04
N LYS A 76 -13.32 7.23 -21.19
CA LYS A 76 -13.04 7.31 -19.75
C LYS A 76 -11.53 7.36 -19.48
N LEU A 77 -10.73 6.58 -20.21
CA LEU A 77 -9.28 6.55 -20.08
C LEU A 77 -8.66 7.91 -20.43
N ILE A 78 -9.10 8.55 -21.51
CA ILE A 78 -8.64 9.89 -21.91
C ILE A 78 -8.98 10.93 -20.83
N LYS A 79 -10.21 10.90 -20.32
CA LYS A 79 -10.63 11.81 -19.24
C LYS A 79 -9.82 11.60 -17.97
N ALA A 80 -9.55 10.36 -17.59
CA ALA A 80 -8.72 10.03 -16.44
C ALA A 80 -7.28 10.53 -16.61
N ARG A 81 -6.74 10.50 -17.84
CA ARG A 81 -5.41 11.04 -18.15
C ARG A 81 -5.32 12.55 -17.92
N SER A 82 -6.33 13.30 -18.36
CA SER A 82 -6.38 14.76 -18.18
C SER A 82 -6.67 15.21 -16.75
N GLY A 83 -7.30 14.33 -15.96
CA GLY A 83 -7.61 14.57 -14.56
C GLY A 83 -6.41 14.24 -13.67
N THR A 84 -5.33 15.01 -13.79
CA THR A 84 -4.15 14.79 -12.96
C THR A 84 -4.51 15.01 -11.49
N THR A 85 -4.43 13.94 -10.69
CA THR A 85 -4.45 14.06 -9.23
C THR A 85 -3.19 14.81 -8.81
N GLN A 86 -3.36 15.99 -8.19
CA GLN A 86 -2.27 16.79 -7.64
C GLN A 86 -1.33 15.90 -6.82
N GLY A 87 -0.05 15.87 -7.21
CA GLY A 87 0.96 15.06 -6.55
C GLY A 87 1.00 15.36 -5.04
N ARG A 88 0.98 14.31 -4.21
CA ARG A 88 1.08 14.48 -2.76
C ARG A 88 2.49 14.94 -2.42
N LEU A 89 2.62 15.88 -1.49
CA LEU A 89 3.92 16.36 -1.00
C LEU A 89 4.82 15.22 -0.49
N ASP A 90 4.22 14.15 0.05
CA ASP A 90 4.90 12.93 0.47
C ASP A 90 5.70 12.24 -0.66
N SER A 91 5.32 12.47 -1.92
CA SER A 91 6.05 11.95 -3.10
C SER A 91 7.35 12.72 -3.36
N PHE A 92 7.49 13.94 -2.81
CA PHE A 92 8.66 14.80 -2.98
C PHE A 92 9.61 14.76 -1.77
N PHE A 93 9.13 14.33 -0.60
CA PHE A 93 9.92 14.33 0.63
C PHE A 93 10.00 12.93 1.22
N THR A 94 11.21 12.42 1.37
CA THR A 94 11.45 11.20 2.16
C THR A 94 11.15 11.48 3.63
N PHE A 95 10.12 10.82 4.17
CA PHE A 95 9.65 11.04 5.54
C PHE A 95 10.76 10.88 6.58
N SER A 96 11.15 11.97 7.26
CA SER A 96 11.90 11.88 8.51
C SER A 96 10.91 11.51 9.61
N SER A 97 10.96 10.28 10.10
CA SER A 97 10.12 9.83 11.22
C SER A 97 10.40 10.64 12.49
N THR A 98 9.63 11.70 12.70
CA THR A 98 9.30 12.18 14.05
C THR A 98 7.80 11.97 14.27
N PRO A 99 7.39 11.15 15.24
CA PRO A 99 5.97 10.88 15.48
C PRO A 99 5.26 12.15 15.93
N ASN A 100 4.23 12.51 15.18
CA ASN A 100 3.36 13.66 15.37
C ASN A 100 2.67 13.59 16.75
N LYS A 101 3.08 14.46 17.69
CA LYS A 101 2.56 14.61 19.08
C LYS A 101 1.05 14.90 19.18
N ARG A 102 0.35 15.11 18.07
CA ARG A 102 -1.04 15.59 18.03
C ARG A 102 -2.10 14.53 18.38
N LYS A 103 -1.81 13.23 18.31
CA LYS A 103 -2.79 12.18 18.71
C LYS A 103 -2.95 12.03 20.24
N ALA A 104 -2.02 12.55 21.03
CA ALA A 104 -2.09 12.42 22.49
C ALA A 104 -3.02 13.48 23.14
N GLU A 105 -3.19 14.65 22.53
CA GLU A 105 -4.06 15.70 23.07
C GLU A 105 -5.55 15.44 22.81
N GLU A 106 -5.93 14.93 21.64
CA GLU A 106 -7.34 14.63 21.33
C GLU A 106 -7.93 13.52 22.24
N ALA A 107 -7.11 12.54 22.64
CA ALA A 107 -7.55 11.46 23.53
C ALA A 107 -7.81 11.95 24.96
N LYS A 108 -7.10 12.98 25.45
CA LYS A 108 -7.33 13.55 26.78
C LYS A 108 -8.58 14.42 26.81
N ALA A 109 -8.84 15.22 25.77
CA ALA A 109 -10.02 16.08 25.70
C ALA A 109 -11.34 15.28 25.64
N ALA A 110 -11.34 14.13 24.96
CA ALA A 110 -12.52 13.27 24.88
C ALA A 110 -12.84 12.58 26.23
N ALA A 111 -11.84 12.28 27.05
CA ALA A 111 -12.01 11.63 28.34
C ALA A 111 -12.50 12.57 29.45
N GLU A 112 -12.20 13.87 29.37
CA GLU A 112 -12.73 14.88 30.30
C GLU A 112 -14.19 15.26 30.00
N ALA A 113 -14.58 15.24 28.72
CA ALA A 113 -15.97 15.55 28.32
C ALA A 113 -16.96 14.45 28.76
N SER A 114 -16.55 13.18 28.75
CA SER A 114 -17.40 12.06 29.18
C SER A 114 -17.62 12.04 30.69
N LYS A 115 -16.59 12.35 31.50
CA LYS A 115 -16.71 12.44 32.96
C LYS A 115 -17.68 13.55 33.42
N LYS A 116 -17.61 14.73 32.79
CA LYS A 116 -18.53 15.84 33.13
C LYS A 116 -19.99 15.53 32.76
N ALA A 117 -20.23 14.75 31.70
CA ALA A 117 -21.58 14.34 31.30
C ALA A 117 -22.19 13.29 32.25
N GLU A 118 -21.34 12.44 32.85
CA GLU A 118 -21.77 11.42 33.81
C GLU A 118 -22.11 12.02 35.18
N GLU A 119 -21.30 12.97 35.68
CA GLU A 119 -21.59 13.70 36.93
C GLU A 119 -22.85 14.56 36.83
N ALA A 120 -23.09 15.20 35.68
CA ALA A 120 -24.30 15.98 35.45
C ALA A 120 -25.58 15.12 35.41
N LYS A 121 -25.49 13.89 34.90
CA LYS A 121 -26.61 12.93 34.91
C LYS A 121 -26.88 12.38 36.31
N ALA A 122 -25.83 12.07 37.08
CA ALA A 122 -25.97 11.60 38.45
C ALA A 122 -26.61 12.66 39.37
N ALA A 123 -26.26 13.93 39.20
CA ALA A 123 -26.85 15.03 39.96
C ALA A 123 -28.34 15.29 39.60
N ALA A 124 -28.71 15.09 38.34
CA ALA A 124 -30.10 15.23 37.87
C ALA A 124 -31.01 14.07 38.31
N GLU A 125 -30.45 12.88 38.53
CA GLU A 125 -31.20 11.71 39.00
C GLU A 125 -31.42 11.76 40.52
N ALA A 126 -30.44 12.26 41.28
CA ALA A 126 -30.55 12.42 42.73
C ALA A 126 -31.60 13.48 43.15
N SER A 127 -31.85 14.49 42.31
CA SER A 127 -32.81 15.57 42.58
C SER A 127 -34.27 15.23 42.21
N LYS A 128 -34.52 14.09 41.56
CA LYS A 128 -35.89 13.60 41.23
C LYS A 128 -36.46 12.59 42.22
N LYS A 129 -35.68 12.18 43.23
CA LYS A 129 -36.05 11.15 44.21
C LYS A 129 -36.17 11.68 45.65
N ALA A 130 -36.17 13.02 45.81
CA ALA A 130 -36.49 13.73 47.05
C ALA A 130 -37.84 14.44 46.91
#